data_AF-A0A1Y6IW84-F1
#
_entry.id   AF-A0A1Y6IW84-F1
#
_cell.length_a   1.000
_cell.length_b   1.000
_cell.length_c   1.000
_cell.angle_alpha   90.00
_cell.angle_beta   90.00
_cell.angle_gamma   90.00
#
_symmetry.space_group_name_H-M   'P 1'
#
loop_
_entity.id
_entity.type
_entity.pdbx_description
1 polymer ?
#
loop_
_entity_poly.entity_id
_entity_poly.type
_entity_poly.pdbx_seq_one_letter_code
_entity_poly.pdbx_strand_id
1 'polypeptide(L)'
;MKIQRILILSLLFPLFQACTSSTGSSSSKQVYLGQSTEIQVPRILFRGQIVIGPQTSSFTPCHSNQQFLLTLPAEQNQALSKQVTSPYQAIYGEIIGFLTAPSQTGYNADFRARLIARQVNYVSEDAVKGCSQPVQSTEARGQDPHWRVRMTSPDTFDVTFSRLQPQEWSFKLTRHTVEHRVYTAQQGTLTLSPSLCQLSDQTLYGWMATFNTQKGRYRGCARLGNQDPSMSWTATYQATSTQQENFTVSLILKADHSAQTFYYYQNDPDPIIETGFWQALNQDQVQVVMTQHQQQYLLSQRIFTRKGNQLYAPKEQVGRQIYDISNGGLTLYRTAP
;
A
#
# COMPACT_ATOMS: atom_id res chain seq x y z
N MET A 1 12.59 10.28 -80.08
CA MET A 1 12.26 11.14 -78.93
C MET A 1 11.98 10.25 -77.73
N LYS A 2 12.65 10.54 -76.61
CA LYS A 2 12.81 9.66 -75.43
C LYS A 2 11.51 9.60 -74.63
N ILE A 3 11.05 8.38 -74.32
CA ILE A 3 9.90 8.10 -73.45
C ILE A 3 10.40 8.16 -71.99
N GLN A 4 9.78 9.03 -71.20
CA GLN A 4 9.99 9.22 -69.78
C GLN A 4 9.12 8.27 -68.95
N ARG A 5 9.74 7.67 -67.94
CA ARG A 5 9.33 7.48 -66.51
C ARG A 5 7.90 6.96 -66.26
N ILE A 6 7.70 5.92 -65.44
CA ILE A 6 7.68 6.04 -63.97
C ILE A 6 8.05 4.68 -63.34
N LEU A 7 8.99 4.72 -62.40
CA LEU A 7 9.40 3.61 -61.54
C LEU A 7 8.59 3.74 -60.24
N ILE A 8 7.69 2.79 -59.94
CA ILE A 8 6.99 2.72 -58.64
C ILE A 8 7.87 1.88 -57.70
N LEU A 9 8.48 2.56 -56.72
CA LEU A 9 9.26 1.96 -55.65
C LEU A 9 8.30 1.56 -54.51
N SER A 10 7.99 0.28 -54.42
CA SER A 10 7.16 -0.30 -53.34
C SER A 10 8.00 -0.50 -52.07
N LEU A 11 7.86 0.42 -51.11
CA LEU A 11 8.37 0.32 -49.74
C LEU A 11 7.42 -0.55 -48.89
N LEU A 12 7.85 -1.79 -48.59
CA LEU A 12 7.24 -2.63 -47.55
C LEU A 12 7.73 -2.17 -46.17
N PHE A 13 6.82 -1.58 -45.38
CA PHE A 13 7.00 -1.40 -43.93
C PHE A 13 6.48 -2.65 -43.20
N PRO A 14 7.29 -3.34 -42.37
CA PRO A 14 6.78 -4.35 -41.47
C PRO A 14 6.10 -3.69 -40.27
N LEU A 15 4.79 -3.91 -40.13
CA LEU A 15 4.01 -3.57 -38.95
C LEU A 15 4.48 -4.45 -37.78
N PHE A 16 5.17 -3.86 -36.81
CA PHE A 16 5.39 -4.47 -35.50
C PHE A 16 4.03 -4.67 -34.83
N GLN A 17 3.57 -5.92 -34.75
CA GLN A 17 2.48 -6.30 -33.86
C GLN A 17 3.01 -6.36 -32.42
N ALA A 18 2.75 -5.30 -31.66
CA ALA A 18 2.85 -5.33 -30.21
C ALA A 18 1.63 -6.09 -29.65
N CYS A 19 1.85 -7.33 -29.20
CA CYS A 19 0.88 -8.06 -28.39
C CYS A 19 0.79 -7.38 -27.02
N THR A 20 -0.25 -6.58 -26.82
CA THR A 20 -0.68 -6.11 -25.51
C THR A 20 -1.22 -7.31 -24.74
N SER A 21 -0.45 -7.80 -23.77
CA SER A 21 -0.96 -8.70 -22.75
C SER A 21 -1.96 -7.93 -21.88
N SER A 22 -3.25 -8.10 -22.16
CA SER A 22 -4.33 -7.68 -21.29
C SER A 22 -4.25 -8.45 -19.98
N THR A 23 -3.71 -7.78 -18.95
CA THR A 23 -3.96 -8.15 -17.56
C THR A 23 -5.46 -8.16 -17.35
N GLY A 24 -6.00 -9.28 -16.86
CA GLY A 24 -7.42 -9.45 -16.61
C GLY A 24 -7.96 -8.28 -15.80
N SER A 25 -8.91 -7.56 -16.40
CA SER A 25 -9.69 -6.53 -15.75
C SER A 25 -10.60 -7.19 -14.72
N SER A 26 -10.14 -7.28 -13.47
CA SER A 26 -11.09 -7.22 -12.38
C SER A 26 -11.74 -5.84 -12.46
N SER A 27 -12.96 -5.77 -13.01
CA SER A 27 -13.83 -4.60 -12.86
C SER A 27 -13.82 -4.21 -11.38
N SER A 28 -13.07 -3.16 -11.04
CA SER A 28 -12.99 -2.71 -9.67
C SER A 28 -14.35 -2.05 -9.37
N LYS A 29 -15.14 -2.70 -8.50
CA LYS A 29 -16.45 -2.19 -8.13
C LYS A 29 -16.26 -0.80 -7.53
N GLN A 30 -16.80 0.21 -8.19
CA GLN A 30 -16.73 1.58 -7.70
C GLN A 30 -17.47 1.69 -6.35
N VAL A 31 -16.85 2.40 -5.43
CA VAL A 31 -17.33 2.65 -4.07
C VAL A 31 -17.88 4.07 -4.00
N TYR A 32 -19.07 4.22 -3.43
CA TYR A 32 -19.74 5.50 -3.25
C TYR A 32 -20.28 5.65 -1.83
N LEU A 33 -20.21 6.87 -1.29
CA LEU A 33 -20.83 7.20 0.00
C LEU A 33 -22.36 6.99 -0.08
N GLY A 34 -22.92 6.30 0.92
CA GLY A 34 -24.37 6.08 1.07
C GLY A 34 -24.94 4.87 0.31
N GLN A 35 -24.14 4.13 -0.47
CA GLN A 35 -24.61 2.89 -1.13
C GLN A 35 -24.44 1.62 -0.28
N SER A 36 -23.60 1.66 0.75
CA SER A 36 -23.36 0.56 1.70
C SER A 36 -23.24 1.14 3.10
N THR A 37 -23.64 0.37 4.11
CA THR A 37 -23.46 0.71 5.53
C THR A 37 -21.99 0.74 5.93
N GLU A 38 -21.12 0.00 5.22
CA GLU A 38 -19.69 -0.05 5.50
C GLU A 38 -18.87 -0.07 4.20
N ILE A 39 -17.78 0.71 4.19
CA ILE A 39 -16.83 0.76 3.07
C ILE A 39 -15.76 -0.30 3.33
N GLN A 40 -15.71 -1.29 2.45
CA GLN A 40 -14.67 -2.30 2.50
C GLN A 40 -13.36 -1.71 1.99
N VAL A 41 -12.38 -1.61 2.89
CA VAL A 41 -11.05 -1.11 2.56
C VAL A 41 -10.13 -2.29 2.25
N PRO A 42 -9.40 -2.28 1.12
CA PRO A 42 -8.39 -3.26 0.83
C PRO A 42 -7.27 -3.27 1.86
N ARG A 43 -6.66 -4.44 2.06
CA ARG A 43 -5.43 -4.53 2.85
C ARG A 43 -4.26 -4.01 2.04
N ILE A 44 -3.49 -3.11 2.62
CA ILE A 44 -2.22 -2.63 2.08
C ILE A 44 -1.08 -2.93 3.06
N LEU A 45 0.15 -2.94 2.55
CA LEU A 45 1.34 -3.20 3.35
C LEU A 45 1.96 -1.87 3.77
N PHE A 46 2.07 -1.68 5.08
CA PHE A 46 2.76 -0.56 5.72
C PHE A 46 4.14 -1.00 6.19
N ARG A 47 5.16 -0.17 5.96
CA ARG A 47 6.52 -0.35 6.50
C ARG A 47 6.78 0.74 7.53
N GLY A 48 7.30 0.36 8.70
CA GLY A 48 7.48 1.33 9.77
C GLY A 48 8.15 0.78 11.01
N GLN A 49 8.19 1.64 12.02
CA GLN A 49 8.65 1.33 13.35
C GLN A 49 7.44 0.96 14.21
N ILE A 50 7.53 -0.15 14.92
CA ILE A 50 6.52 -0.61 15.87
C ILE A 50 7.07 -0.40 17.28
N VAL A 51 6.26 0.19 18.14
CA VAL A 51 6.51 0.25 19.57
C VAL A 51 5.35 -0.44 20.28
N ILE A 52 5.64 -1.50 21.03
CA ILE A 52 4.64 -2.22 21.82
C ILE A 52 4.68 -1.70 23.25
N GLY A 53 3.60 -1.05 23.68
CA GLY A 53 3.41 -0.63 25.07
C GLY A 53 2.40 -1.52 25.81
N PRO A 54 2.27 -1.34 27.14
CA PRO A 54 1.41 -2.18 27.99
C PRO A 54 -0.09 -1.95 27.73
N GLN A 55 -0.48 -0.76 27.28
CA GLN A 55 -1.88 -0.41 26.98
C GLN A 55 -2.11 -0.13 25.49
N THR A 56 -1.13 0.46 24.82
CA THR A 56 -1.19 0.82 23.41
C THR A 56 0.06 0.40 22.69
N SER A 57 -0.11 0.06 21.42
CA SER A 57 1.01 -0.07 20.48
C SER A 57 0.93 1.05 19.46
N SER A 58 2.05 1.56 19.01
CA SER A 58 2.12 2.55 17.95
C SER A 58 2.85 2.01 16.72
N PHE A 59 2.52 2.60 15.59
CA PHE A 59 3.17 2.37 14.31
C PHE A 59 3.54 3.72 13.70
N THR A 60 4.82 3.92 13.41
CA THR A 60 5.34 5.11 12.71
C THR A 60 5.80 4.68 11.33
N PRO A 61 5.14 5.09 10.24
CA PRO A 61 5.62 4.77 8.89
C PRO A 61 7.08 5.19 8.69
N CYS A 62 7.84 4.43 7.91
CA CYS A 62 9.23 4.80 7.62
C CYS A 62 9.30 6.19 6.99
N HIS A 63 10.28 6.99 7.41
CA HIS A 63 10.48 8.38 6.98
C HIS A 63 9.33 9.34 7.34
N SER A 64 8.51 8.99 8.33
CA SER A 64 7.45 9.85 8.85
C SER A 64 7.70 10.22 10.31
N ASN A 65 7.12 11.35 10.71
CA ASN A 65 6.94 11.75 12.11
C ASN A 65 5.50 11.53 12.59
N GLN A 66 4.61 11.02 11.73
CA GLN A 66 3.23 10.71 12.06
C GLN A 66 3.16 9.33 12.72
N GLN A 67 2.39 9.24 13.81
CA GLN A 67 2.15 7.98 14.50
C GLN A 67 0.70 7.55 14.32
N PHE A 68 0.52 6.25 14.12
CA PHE A 68 -0.78 5.59 14.12
C PHE A 68 -0.90 4.69 15.34
N LEU A 69 -2.11 4.60 15.90
CA LEU A 69 -2.40 3.60 16.91
C LEU A 69 -2.46 2.23 16.22
N LEU A 70 -1.57 1.33 16.62
CA LEU A 70 -1.53 -0.02 16.07
C LEU A 70 -2.47 -0.94 16.87
N THR A 71 -3.47 -1.50 16.18
CA THR A 71 -4.35 -2.53 16.75
C THR A 71 -3.95 -3.89 16.21
N LEU A 72 -3.39 -4.75 17.08
CA LEU A 72 -2.94 -6.10 16.75
C LEU A 72 -3.96 -7.15 17.24
N PRO A 73 -4.19 -8.23 16.47
CA PRO A 73 -4.78 -9.45 17.02
C PRO A 73 -3.93 -10.01 18.17
N ALA A 74 -4.56 -10.66 19.16
CA ALA A 74 -3.89 -11.13 20.36
C ALA A 74 -2.66 -12.02 20.08
N GLU A 75 -2.78 -12.93 19.09
CA GLU A 75 -1.68 -13.80 18.66
C GLU A 75 -0.48 -13.01 18.12
N GLN A 76 -0.74 -12.01 17.26
CA GLN A 76 0.31 -11.16 16.70
C GLN A 76 0.93 -10.28 17.79
N ASN A 77 0.13 -9.75 18.71
CA ASN A 77 0.62 -8.98 19.84
C ASN A 77 1.58 -9.82 20.69
N GLN A 78 1.18 -11.03 21.06
CA GLN A 78 2.03 -11.94 21.83
C GLN A 78 3.32 -12.29 21.09
N ALA A 79 3.26 -12.55 19.78
CA ALA A 79 4.44 -12.85 18.99
C ALA A 79 5.38 -11.65 18.88
N LEU A 80 4.87 -10.45 18.65
CA LEU A 80 5.67 -9.22 18.55
C LEU A 80 6.28 -8.84 19.90
N SER A 81 5.56 -9.01 21.02
CA SER A 81 6.12 -8.75 22.35
C SER A 81 7.35 -9.61 22.65
N LYS A 82 7.47 -10.80 22.06
CA LYS A 82 8.67 -11.66 22.18
C LYS A 82 9.85 -11.19 21.32
N GLN A 83 9.63 -10.27 20.38
CA GLN A 83 10.68 -9.70 19.53
C GLN A 83 11.30 -8.44 20.14
N VAL A 84 10.81 -8.00 21.29
CA VAL A 84 11.25 -6.79 21.99
C VAL A 84 12.00 -7.22 23.25
N THR A 85 13.19 -6.67 23.48
CA THR A 85 14.05 -7.00 24.63
C THR A 85 13.98 -5.96 25.75
N SER A 86 13.49 -4.75 25.46
CA SER A 86 13.28 -3.71 26.48
C SER A 86 11.96 -2.94 26.28
N PRO A 87 11.32 -2.43 27.36
CA PRO A 87 10.08 -1.67 27.25
C PRO A 87 10.20 -0.51 26.26
N TYR A 88 9.20 -0.36 25.39
CA TYR A 88 9.13 0.69 24.38
C TYR A 88 10.27 0.70 23.34
N GLN A 89 11.06 -0.37 23.23
CA GLN A 89 12.00 -0.50 22.12
C GLN A 89 11.25 -0.51 20.79
N ALA A 90 11.72 0.32 19.87
CA ALA A 90 11.23 0.35 18.50
C ALA A 90 11.85 -0.80 17.70
N ILE A 91 11.00 -1.59 17.04
CA ILE A 91 11.40 -2.65 16.11
C ILE A 91 10.93 -2.29 14.70
N TYR A 92 11.58 -2.81 13.67
CA TYR A 92 11.09 -2.68 12.29
C TYR A 92 9.94 -3.66 12.07
N GLY A 93 8.88 -3.19 11.44
CA GLY A 93 7.73 -4.02 11.10
C GLY A 93 7.11 -3.68 9.75
N GLU A 94 6.67 -4.74 9.09
CA GLU A 94 5.87 -4.69 7.87
C GLU A 94 4.48 -5.26 8.19
N ILE A 95 3.46 -4.41 8.17
CA ILE A 95 2.10 -4.75 8.62
C ILE A 95 1.15 -4.67 7.43
N ILE A 96 0.42 -5.75 7.19
CA ILE A 96 -0.67 -5.80 6.23
C ILE A 96 -1.97 -5.49 6.98
N GLY A 97 -2.62 -4.39 6.61
CA GLY A 97 -3.78 -3.87 7.33
C GLY A 97 -4.50 -2.77 6.58
N PHE A 98 -5.27 -1.97 7.31
CA PHE A 98 -5.95 -0.78 6.79
C PHE A 98 -6.08 0.27 7.89
N LEU A 99 -6.30 1.52 7.49
CA LEU A 99 -6.47 2.65 8.39
C LEU A 99 -7.96 2.88 8.70
N THR A 100 -8.23 3.30 9.93
CA THR A 100 -9.54 3.79 10.37
C THR A 100 -9.37 5.03 11.25
N ALA A 101 -10.45 5.78 11.43
CA ALA A 101 -10.45 6.92 12.35
C ALA A 101 -10.07 6.50 13.78
N PRO A 102 -9.32 7.36 14.51
CA PRO A 102 -9.08 7.20 15.94
C PRO A 102 -10.37 7.37 16.75
N SER A 103 -10.32 7.02 18.03
CA SER A 103 -11.40 7.33 18.96
C SER A 103 -11.59 8.83 19.09
N GLN A 104 -12.81 9.26 19.42
CA GLN A 104 -13.12 10.67 19.70
C GLN A 104 -12.56 11.14 21.05
N THR A 105 -12.34 10.19 21.97
CA THR A 105 -11.99 10.45 23.37
C THR A 105 -11.00 9.41 23.87
N GLY A 106 -10.28 9.74 24.95
CA GLY A 106 -9.38 8.84 25.67
C GLY A 106 -7.92 8.97 25.25
N TYR A 107 -7.06 8.15 25.85
CA TYR A 107 -5.59 8.16 25.70
C TYR A 107 -5.10 7.90 24.25
N ASN A 108 -6.01 7.56 23.35
CA ASN A 108 -5.75 7.20 21.96
C ASN A 108 -6.40 8.16 20.94
N ALA A 109 -6.96 9.28 21.40
CA ALA A 109 -7.55 10.31 20.54
C ALA A 109 -6.50 11.14 19.78
N ASP A 110 -5.26 11.20 20.27
CA ASP A 110 -4.18 12.02 19.69
C ASP A 110 -3.54 11.41 18.43
N PHE A 111 -3.83 10.14 18.13
CA PHE A 111 -3.28 9.49 16.94
C PHE A 111 -3.94 10.00 15.67
N ARG A 112 -3.15 10.17 14.61
CA ARG A 112 -3.65 10.61 13.30
C ARG A 112 -4.68 9.65 12.71
N ALA A 113 -4.43 8.35 12.90
CA ALA A 113 -5.25 7.24 12.45
C ALA A 113 -5.01 6.02 13.34
N ARG A 114 -5.86 4.99 13.19
CA ARG A 114 -5.61 3.65 13.72
C ARG A 114 -5.25 2.71 12.59
N LEU A 115 -4.12 2.03 12.70
CA LEU A 115 -3.75 0.93 11.82
C LEU A 115 -4.30 -0.38 12.40
N ILE A 116 -5.32 -0.95 11.73
CA ILE A 116 -5.87 -2.25 12.06
C ILE A 116 -5.04 -3.32 11.37
N ALA A 117 -4.15 -3.97 12.12
CA ALA A 117 -3.33 -5.05 11.59
C ALA A 117 -4.20 -6.28 11.32
N ARG A 118 -4.07 -6.83 10.11
CA ARG A 118 -4.64 -8.13 9.77
C ARG A 118 -3.57 -9.19 9.76
N GLN A 119 -2.36 -8.85 9.34
CA GLN A 119 -1.25 -9.78 9.23
C GLN A 119 0.09 -9.05 9.38
N VAL A 120 1.05 -9.71 10.02
CA VAL A 120 2.46 -9.34 9.97
C VAL A 120 3.04 -9.90 8.67
N ASN A 121 3.81 -9.13 7.91
CA ASN A 121 4.57 -9.62 6.76
C ASN A 121 6.01 -9.98 7.16
N TYR A 122 6.65 -9.11 7.94
CA TYR A 122 8.02 -9.26 8.41
C TYR A 122 8.30 -8.34 9.61
N VAL A 123 9.10 -8.78 10.57
CA VAL A 123 9.58 -7.99 11.71
C VAL A 123 11.05 -8.30 11.96
N SER A 124 11.82 -7.28 12.35
CA SER A 124 13.20 -7.41 12.80
C SER A 124 13.53 -6.38 13.89
N GLU A 125 14.51 -6.69 14.74
CA GLU A 125 14.84 -5.91 15.95
C GLU A 125 15.29 -4.46 15.69
N ASP A 126 15.92 -4.16 14.55
CA ASP A 126 16.48 -2.84 14.25
C ASP A 126 15.54 -2.00 13.37
N ALA A 127 14.79 -1.10 14.01
CA ALA A 127 13.87 -0.17 13.35
C ALA A 127 14.55 0.78 12.35
N VAL A 128 15.73 1.30 12.70
CA VAL A 128 16.44 2.31 11.89
C VAL A 128 17.00 1.66 10.63
N LYS A 129 17.69 0.53 10.80
CA LYS A 129 18.24 -0.23 9.67
C LYS A 129 17.13 -0.79 8.78
N GLY A 130 16.01 -1.23 9.35
CA GLY A 130 14.87 -1.74 8.59
C GLY A 130 14.22 -0.68 7.72
N CYS A 131 14.01 0.53 8.25
CA CYS A 131 13.45 1.64 7.47
C CYS A 131 14.42 2.21 6.43
N SER A 132 15.74 2.06 6.61
CA SER A 132 16.72 2.48 5.60
C SER A 132 16.94 1.45 4.49
N GLN A 133 16.42 0.22 4.62
CA GLN A 133 16.52 -0.77 3.56
C GLN A 133 15.69 -0.35 2.33
N PRO A 134 16.18 -0.63 1.10
CA PRO A 134 15.37 -0.51 -0.09
C PRO A 134 14.17 -1.45 -0.02
N VAL A 135 13.16 -1.19 -0.84
CA VAL A 135 12.02 -2.11 -0.98
C VAL A 135 12.54 -3.52 -1.31
N GLN A 136 12.00 -4.49 -0.62
CA GLN A 136 12.36 -5.89 -0.72
C GLN A 136 11.32 -6.60 -1.58
N SER A 137 11.77 -7.49 -2.44
CA SER A 137 10.89 -8.37 -3.20
C SER A 137 10.40 -9.54 -2.35
N THR A 138 9.42 -10.27 -2.87
CA THR A 138 8.96 -11.53 -2.25
C THR A 138 10.12 -12.50 -2.15
N GLU A 139 10.33 -13.04 -0.95
CA GLU A 139 11.41 -13.98 -0.67
C GLU A 139 10.91 -15.10 0.26
N ALA A 140 11.35 -16.32 -0.02
CA ALA A 140 11.15 -17.50 0.82
C ALA A 140 12.49 -18.18 1.08
N ARG A 141 12.69 -18.73 2.27
CA ARG A 141 13.95 -19.39 2.65
C ARG A 141 13.76 -20.42 3.76
N GLY A 142 14.67 -21.39 3.82
CA GLY A 142 14.80 -22.35 4.93
C GLY A 142 16.26 -22.55 5.34
N GLN A 143 16.46 -23.20 6.49
CA GLN A 143 17.79 -23.41 7.08
C GLN A 143 18.30 -24.84 6.96
N ASP A 144 17.43 -25.85 7.04
CA ASP A 144 17.82 -27.25 6.98
C ASP A 144 16.95 -28.07 5.99
N PRO A 145 17.47 -28.40 4.79
CA PRO A 145 18.69 -27.85 4.20
C PRO A 145 18.52 -26.36 3.88
N HIS A 146 19.62 -25.63 3.68
CA HIS A 146 19.52 -24.22 3.30
C HIS A 146 18.97 -24.07 1.88
N TRP A 147 17.96 -23.23 1.72
CA TRP A 147 17.41 -22.88 0.42
C TRP A 147 16.85 -21.46 0.45
N ARG A 148 16.80 -20.82 -0.72
CA ARG A 148 16.24 -19.49 -0.91
C ARG A 148 15.58 -19.38 -2.28
N VAL A 149 14.42 -18.73 -2.33
CA VAL A 149 13.74 -18.30 -3.55
C VAL A 149 13.47 -16.82 -3.41
N ARG A 150 13.97 -15.99 -4.32
CA ARG A 150 13.78 -14.54 -4.31
C ARG A 150 13.26 -14.08 -5.66
N MET A 151 12.20 -13.28 -5.66
CA MET A 151 11.65 -12.68 -6.88
C MET A 151 12.56 -11.56 -7.38
N THR A 152 12.98 -11.62 -8.64
CA THR A 152 13.87 -10.63 -9.28
C THR A 152 13.16 -9.80 -10.35
N SER A 153 12.15 -10.38 -11.00
CA SER A 153 11.22 -9.70 -11.92
C SER A 153 9.77 -10.15 -11.62
N PRO A 154 8.75 -9.58 -12.30
CA PRO A 154 7.36 -10.03 -12.19
C PRO A 154 7.13 -11.54 -12.42
N ASP A 155 8.02 -12.20 -13.15
CA ASP A 155 7.89 -13.58 -13.65
C ASP A 155 9.14 -14.45 -13.45
N THR A 156 10.15 -13.95 -12.73
CA THR A 156 11.42 -14.66 -12.52
C THR A 156 11.83 -14.75 -11.05
N PHE A 157 12.33 -15.93 -10.67
CA PHE A 157 12.96 -16.21 -9.38
C PHE A 157 14.46 -16.46 -9.52
N ASP A 158 15.24 -15.97 -8.56
CA ASP A 158 16.52 -16.54 -8.17
C ASP A 158 16.29 -17.66 -7.17
N VAL A 159 16.68 -18.89 -7.52
CA VAL A 159 16.60 -20.07 -6.66
C VAL A 159 17.99 -20.53 -6.26
N THR A 160 18.23 -20.66 -4.96
CA THR A 160 19.51 -21.12 -4.39
C THR A 160 19.26 -22.33 -3.50
N PHE A 161 20.04 -23.40 -3.68
CA PHE A 161 20.10 -24.55 -2.77
C PHE A 161 21.51 -24.66 -2.18
N SER A 162 21.61 -24.72 -0.85
CA SER A 162 22.87 -24.80 -0.13
C SER A 162 23.86 -23.71 -0.59
N ARG A 163 25.14 -24.05 -0.77
CA ARG A 163 26.19 -23.11 -1.23
C ARG A 163 26.33 -23.05 -2.76
N LEU A 164 25.33 -23.53 -3.51
CA LEU A 164 25.37 -23.49 -4.97
C LEU A 164 25.08 -22.08 -5.49
N GLN A 165 25.50 -21.81 -6.73
CA GLN A 165 25.17 -20.57 -7.42
C GLN A 165 23.65 -20.45 -7.64
N PRO A 166 23.08 -19.23 -7.59
CA PRO A 166 21.67 -18.99 -7.90
C PRO A 166 21.32 -19.47 -9.31
N GLN A 167 20.14 -20.07 -9.46
CA GLN A 167 19.56 -20.49 -10.72
C GLN A 167 18.33 -19.63 -11.01
N GLU A 168 18.24 -19.13 -12.23
CA GLU A 168 17.10 -18.32 -12.67
C GLU A 168 15.96 -19.20 -13.17
N TRP A 169 14.78 -19.09 -12.55
CA TRP A 169 13.59 -19.87 -12.89
C TRP A 169 12.43 -18.95 -13.26
N SER A 170 11.92 -19.06 -14.49
CA SER A 170 10.66 -18.42 -14.87
C SER A 170 9.48 -19.12 -14.21
N PHE A 171 8.53 -18.36 -13.68
CA PHE A 171 7.34 -18.87 -13.02
C PHE A 171 6.06 -18.23 -13.55
N LYS A 172 4.92 -18.88 -13.28
CA LYS A 172 3.59 -18.29 -13.40
C LYS A 172 2.92 -18.27 -12.04
N LEU A 173 2.29 -17.15 -11.72
CA LEU A 173 1.44 -17.03 -10.54
C LEU A 173 0.11 -17.76 -10.85
N THR A 174 -0.05 -18.95 -10.29
CA THR A 174 -1.21 -19.82 -10.57
C THR A 174 -2.34 -19.61 -9.59
N ARG A 175 -2.04 -19.15 -8.36
CA ARG A 175 -3.06 -18.77 -7.37
C ARG A 175 -2.63 -17.55 -6.56
N HIS A 176 -3.50 -16.55 -6.50
CA HIS A 176 -3.27 -15.30 -5.78
C HIS A 176 -4.50 -14.98 -4.91
N THR A 177 -4.59 -15.69 -3.78
CA THR A 177 -5.64 -15.50 -2.77
C THR A 177 -5.05 -14.89 -1.51
N VAL A 178 -5.91 -14.46 -0.60
CA VAL A 178 -5.49 -13.95 0.71
C VAL A 178 -4.81 -15.06 1.51
N GLU A 179 -5.28 -16.29 1.36
CA GLU A 179 -4.88 -17.47 2.12
C GLU A 179 -3.70 -18.21 1.48
N HIS A 180 -3.47 -18.01 0.18
CA HIS A 180 -2.41 -18.69 -0.55
C HIS A 180 -1.84 -17.86 -1.70
N ARG A 181 -0.52 -17.86 -1.82
CA ARG A 181 0.23 -17.51 -3.03
C ARG A 181 0.89 -18.76 -3.58
N VAL A 182 0.59 -19.14 -4.82
CA VAL A 182 1.18 -20.31 -5.48
C VAL A 182 1.88 -19.87 -6.76
N TYR A 183 3.17 -20.13 -6.81
CA TYR A 183 4.04 -19.83 -7.93
C TYR A 183 4.54 -21.15 -8.54
N THR A 184 4.27 -21.36 -9.82
CA THR A 184 4.60 -22.60 -10.52
C THR A 184 5.64 -22.33 -11.60
N ALA A 185 6.80 -22.95 -11.47
CA ALA A 185 7.85 -23.02 -12.47
C ALA A 185 7.94 -24.44 -13.04
N GLN A 186 8.70 -24.66 -14.11
CA GLN A 186 8.90 -26.01 -14.66
C GLN A 186 9.60 -26.95 -13.66
N GLN A 187 10.49 -26.40 -12.84
CA GLN A 187 11.36 -27.14 -11.92
C GLN A 187 10.72 -27.38 -10.54
N GLY A 188 9.62 -26.68 -10.23
CA GLY A 188 8.97 -26.78 -8.92
C GLY A 188 7.86 -25.77 -8.67
N THR A 189 7.24 -25.88 -7.50
CA THR A 189 6.15 -25.01 -7.06
C THR A 189 6.46 -24.46 -5.67
N LEU A 190 6.41 -23.13 -5.52
CA LEU A 190 6.48 -22.42 -4.25
C LEU A 190 5.07 -22.05 -3.80
N THR A 191 4.70 -22.50 -2.60
CA THR A 191 3.43 -22.16 -1.94
C THR A 191 3.71 -21.38 -0.68
N LEU A 192 3.14 -20.18 -0.59
CA LEU A 192 3.17 -19.34 0.61
C LEU A 192 1.78 -19.34 1.25
N SER A 193 1.72 -19.57 2.56
CA SER A 193 0.48 -19.51 3.34
C SER A 193 0.65 -18.57 4.54
N PRO A 194 -0.33 -17.67 4.84
CA PRO A 194 -0.28 -16.78 6.00
C PRO A 194 -0.15 -17.59 7.28
N SER A 195 0.97 -17.42 7.96
CA SER A 195 1.22 -17.99 9.29
C SER A 195 2.52 -17.40 9.79
N LEU A 196 2.55 -17.03 11.06
CA LEU A 196 3.78 -16.61 11.71
C LEU A 196 4.82 -17.73 11.62
N CYS A 197 6.05 -17.36 11.27
CA CYS A 197 7.15 -18.29 11.02
C CYS A 197 8.48 -17.66 11.46
N GLN A 198 9.32 -18.42 12.14
CA GLN A 198 10.63 -17.95 12.60
C GLN A 198 11.71 -18.91 12.12
N LEU A 199 12.83 -18.35 11.65
CA LEU A 199 14.06 -19.09 11.37
C LEU A 199 15.16 -18.77 12.39
N SER A 200 15.04 -17.65 13.08
CA SER A 200 15.93 -17.22 14.16
C SER A 200 15.15 -16.33 15.11
N ASP A 201 15.69 -16.11 16.31
CA ASP A 201 15.01 -15.33 17.35
C ASP A 201 14.82 -13.84 16.98
N GLN A 202 15.66 -13.33 16.07
CA GLN A 202 15.72 -11.92 15.67
C GLN A 202 14.76 -11.53 14.53
N THR A 203 14.11 -12.52 13.89
CA THR A 203 13.27 -12.25 12.72
C THR A 203 11.98 -13.07 12.77
N LEU A 204 10.86 -12.37 12.57
CA LEU A 204 9.55 -12.96 12.46
C LEU A 204 8.99 -12.72 11.06
N TYR A 205 8.64 -13.81 10.38
CA TYR A 205 8.06 -13.80 9.05
C TYR A 205 6.56 -14.03 9.14
N GLY A 206 5.83 -13.39 8.23
CA GLY A 206 4.38 -13.46 8.12
C GLY A 206 3.82 -14.67 7.40
N TRP A 207 4.69 -15.44 6.76
CA TRP A 207 4.30 -16.51 5.86
C TRP A 207 5.14 -17.76 6.10
N MET A 208 4.48 -18.91 6.07
CA MET A 208 5.14 -20.20 5.90
C MET A 208 5.31 -20.50 4.41
N ALA A 209 6.44 -21.08 4.06
CA ALA A 209 6.76 -21.49 2.70
C ALA A 209 6.88 -23.01 2.60
N THR A 210 6.25 -23.58 1.57
CA THR A 210 6.51 -24.94 1.10
C THR A 210 7.01 -24.85 -0.34
N PHE A 211 8.20 -25.40 -0.59
CA PHE A 211 8.79 -25.43 -1.92
C PHE A 211 8.96 -26.89 -2.35
N ASN A 212 8.18 -27.30 -3.35
CA ASN A 212 8.21 -28.66 -3.90
C ASN A 212 9.00 -28.65 -5.20
N THR A 213 10.02 -29.48 -5.31
CA THR A 213 10.82 -29.65 -6.53
C THR A 213 11.01 -31.13 -6.83
N GLN A 214 11.66 -31.44 -7.96
CA GLN A 214 12.03 -32.82 -8.29
C GLN A 214 12.97 -33.46 -7.25
N LYS A 215 13.72 -32.65 -6.48
CA LYS A 215 14.68 -33.12 -5.47
C LYS A 215 14.05 -33.35 -4.10
N GLY A 216 12.83 -32.88 -3.88
CA GLY A 216 12.13 -33.06 -2.62
C GLY A 216 11.26 -31.87 -2.22
N ARG A 217 10.78 -31.94 -0.97
CA ARG A 217 9.91 -30.93 -0.36
C ARG A 217 10.69 -30.17 0.72
N TYR A 218 10.74 -28.86 0.57
CA TYR A 218 11.42 -27.95 1.48
C TYR A 218 10.41 -27.08 2.23
N ARG A 219 10.66 -26.86 3.52
CA ARG A 219 9.85 -25.97 4.37
C ARG A 219 10.70 -24.80 4.85
N GLY A 220 10.04 -23.69 5.14
CA GLY A 220 10.71 -22.48 5.60
C GLY A 220 9.74 -21.34 5.83
N CYS A 221 10.29 -20.13 5.89
CA CYS A 221 9.55 -18.89 6.10
C CYS A 221 9.64 -17.99 4.88
N ALA A 222 8.69 -17.07 4.75
CA ALA A 222 8.64 -16.12 3.66
C ALA A 222 8.10 -14.76 4.08
N ARG A 223 8.42 -13.76 3.27
CA ARG A 223 7.81 -12.43 3.28
C ARG A 223 7.36 -12.10 1.86
N LEU A 224 6.25 -11.37 1.74
CA LEU A 224 5.86 -10.78 0.47
C LEU A 224 6.69 -9.53 0.20
N GLY A 225 6.75 -9.14 -1.08
CA GLY A 225 7.33 -7.87 -1.47
C GLY A 225 6.66 -6.71 -0.72
N ASN A 226 7.47 -5.77 -0.26
CA ASN A 226 7.04 -4.72 0.67
C ASN A 226 6.82 -3.35 0.01
N GLN A 227 6.66 -3.33 -1.32
CA GLN A 227 6.31 -2.13 -2.05
C GLN A 227 4.83 -1.81 -1.83
N ASP A 228 4.53 -0.57 -1.42
CA ASP A 228 3.16 -0.07 -1.41
C ASP A 228 2.73 0.27 -2.85
N PRO A 229 1.75 -0.46 -3.43
CA PRO A 229 1.26 -0.16 -4.78
C PRO A 229 0.47 1.15 -4.85
N SER A 230 0.07 1.71 -3.70
CA SER A 230 -0.76 2.92 -3.63
C SER A 230 0.05 4.22 -3.76
N MET A 231 1.38 4.15 -3.77
CA MET A 231 2.27 5.32 -3.89
C MET A 231 2.01 6.19 -5.13
N SER A 232 1.35 5.67 -6.17
CA SER A 232 0.95 6.49 -7.34
C SER A 232 -0.04 7.63 -7.00
N TRP A 233 -0.72 7.55 -5.86
CA TRP A 233 -1.64 8.55 -5.33
C TRP A 233 -0.94 9.70 -4.60
N THR A 234 0.34 9.56 -4.24
CA THR A 234 1.04 10.61 -3.49
C THR A 234 1.31 11.81 -4.41
N ALA A 235 0.72 12.95 -4.07
CA ALA A 235 0.89 14.22 -4.75
C ALA A 235 0.19 15.33 -3.96
N THR A 236 0.38 16.56 -4.44
CA THR A 236 -0.51 17.68 -4.15
C THR A 236 -1.54 17.77 -5.28
N TYR A 237 -2.80 17.99 -4.89
CA TYR A 237 -3.93 18.19 -5.80
C TYR A 237 -4.62 19.50 -5.43
N GLN A 238 -4.83 20.38 -6.40
CA GLN A 238 -5.33 21.73 -6.14
C GLN A 238 -6.45 22.12 -7.10
N ALA A 239 -7.36 22.95 -6.63
CA ALA A 239 -8.30 23.68 -7.48
C ALA A 239 -8.60 25.06 -6.91
N THR A 240 -8.91 25.98 -7.81
CA THR A 240 -9.43 27.31 -7.49
C THR A 240 -10.90 27.35 -7.90
N SER A 241 -11.73 27.93 -7.05
CA SER A 241 -13.17 28.02 -7.29
C SER A 241 -13.48 28.92 -8.49
N THR A 242 -14.44 28.49 -9.31
CA THR A 242 -14.97 29.27 -10.42
C THR A 242 -16.15 30.14 -10.02
N GLN A 243 -16.62 30.04 -8.77
CA GLN A 243 -17.80 30.76 -8.26
C GLN A 243 -17.48 31.69 -7.10
N GLN A 244 -16.49 31.35 -6.30
CA GLN A 244 -15.98 32.20 -5.24
C GLN A 244 -14.61 32.70 -5.68
N GLU A 245 -14.50 33.99 -5.94
CA GLU A 245 -13.22 34.59 -6.30
C GLU A 245 -12.17 34.28 -5.21
N ASN A 246 -10.98 33.89 -5.64
CA ASN A 246 -9.82 33.67 -4.78
C ASN A 246 -9.99 32.60 -3.67
N PHE A 247 -10.98 31.70 -3.78
CA PHE A 247 -11.06 30.50 -2.94
C PHE A 247 -10.28 29.34 -3.57
N THR A 248 -9.35 28.75 -2.83
CA THR A 248 -8.51 27.64 -3.30
C THR A 248 -8.50 26.49 -2.29
N VAL A 249 -8.63 25.26 -2.82
CA VAL A 249 -8.51 24.03 -2.04
C VAL A 249 -7.25 23.29 -2.49
N SER A 250 -6.42 22.88 -1.53
CA SER A 250 -5.24 22.04 -1.77
C SER A 250 -5.31 20.78 -0.90
N LEU A 251 -5.23 19.62 -1.52
CA LEU A 251 -5.16 18.30 -0.88
C LEU A 251 -3.77 17.70 -1.08
N ILE A 252 -3.09 17.39 0.01
CA ILE A 252 -1.78 16.72 -0.01
C ILE A 252 -1.98 15.28 0.48
N LEU A 253 -1.66 14.32 -0.39
CA LEU A 253 -1.59 12.90 -0.05
C LEU A 253 -0.13 12.51 0.13
N LYS A 254 0.32 12.28 1.36
CA LYS A 254 1.72 11.98 1.68
C LYS A 254 2.02 10.47 1.61
N ALA A 255 3.28 10.13 1.35
CA ALA A 255 3.77 8.75 1.28
C ALA A 255 3.60 7.93 2.57
N ASP A 256 3.40 8.59 3.71
CA ASP A 256 3.15 7.97 5.00
C ASP A 256 1.66 7.69 5.26
N HIS A 257 0.82 7.81 4.24
CA HIS A 257 -0.64 7.72 4.32
C HIS A 257 -1.33 8.82 5.13
N SER A 258 -0.62 9.86 5.55
CA SER A 258 -1.26 11.06 6.10
C SER A 258 -1.80 11.96 4.99
N ALA A 259 -2.89 12.64 5.27
CA ALA A 259 -3.54 13.60 4.38
C ALA A 259 -3.67 14.96 5.05
N GLN A 260 -3.55 16.02 4.26
CA GLN A 260 -3.83 17.39 4.69
C GLN A 260 -4.67 18.10 3.63
N THR A 261 -5.71 18.82 4.04
CA THR A 261 -6.45 19.72 3.17
C THR A 261 -6.34 21.14 3.69
N PHE A 262 -5.99 22.06 2.80
CA PHE A 262 -5.89 23.48 3.06
C PHE A 262 -6.98 24.20 2.28
N TYR A 263 -7.71 25.08 2.96
CA TYR A 263 -8.68 25.97 2.36
C TYR A 263 -8.20 27.40 2.52
N TYR A 264 -7.92 28.06 1.39
CA TYR A 264 -7.45 29.44 1.35
C TYR A 264 -8.62 30.33 0.95
N TYR A 265 -8.92 31.34 1.78
CA TYR A 265 -9.95 32.34 1.55
C TYR A 265 -9.32 33.72 1.37
N GLN A 266 -9.95 34.58 0.58
CA GLN A 266 -9.43 35.91 0.20
C GLN A 266 -9.05 36.81 1.39
N ASN A 267 -9.81 36.73 2.50
CA ASN A 267 -9.69 37.66 3.63
C ASN A 267 -9.06 37.02 4.87
N ASP A 268 -8.59 35.79 4.76
CA ASP A 268 -7.95 35.07 5.86
C ASP A 268 -6.48 34.82 5.51
N PRO A 269 -5.52 35.42 6.23
CA PRO A 269 -4.10 35.16 5.99
C PRO A 269 -3.73 33.70 6.31
N ASP A 270 -4.49 33.03 7.17
CA ASP A 270 -4.21 31.67 7.59
C ASP A 270 -5.20 30.68 6.92
N PRO A 271 -4.69 29.63 6.25
CA PRO A 271 -5.59 28.63 5.68
C PRO A 271 -6.31 27.87 6.79
N ILE A 272 -7.54 27.46 6.50
CA ILE A 272 -8.19 26.42 7.30
C ILE A 272 -7.54 25.08 6.98
N ILE A 273 -7.07 24.39 8.01
CA ILE A 273 -6.33 23.13 7.88
C ILE A 273 -7.17 21.97 8.41
N GLU A 274 -7.40 21.00 7.54
CA GLU A 274 -7.86 19.67 7.89
C GLU A 274 -6.69 18.68 7.81
N THR A 275 -6.64 17.74 8.74
CA THR A 275 -5.62 16.70 8.75
C THR A 275 -6.23 15.34 9.06
N GLY A 276 -5.64 14.29 8.49
CA GLY A 276 -6.11 12.92 8.66
C GLY A 276 -5.28 11.93 7.88
N PHE A 277 -5.92 10.99 7.21
CA PHE A 277 -5.26 9.91 6.49
C PHE A 277 -5.93 9.61 5.14
N TRP A 278 -5.22 8.87 4.29
CA TRP A 278 -5.75 8.37 3.04
C TRP A 278 -5.36 6.91 2.78
N GLN A 279 -6.18 6.22 1.99
CA GLN A 279 -5.90 4.86 1.55
C GLN A 279 -6.61 4.55 0.23
N ALA A 280 -5.94 3.81 -0.65
CA ALA A 280 -6.55 3.39 -1.92
C ALA A 280 -7.66 2.36 -1.67
N LEU A 281 -8.82 2.58 -2.29
CA LEU A 281 -9.93 1.62 -2.28
C LEU A 281 -9.84 0.65 -3.46
N ASN A 282 -9.29 1.11 -4.57
CA ASN A 282 -8.99 0.34 -5.77
C ASN A 282 -8.02 1.13 -6.67
N GLN A 283 -7.86 0.71 -7.92
CA GLN A 283 -6.97 1.40 -8.88
C GLN A 283 -7.45 2.82 -9.22
N ASP A 284 -8.75 3.09 -9.15
CA ASP A 284 -9.33 4.35 -9.61
C ASP A 284 -9.88 5.20 -8.47
N GLN A 285 -9.91 4.71 -7.23
CA GLN A 285 -10.50 5.41 -6.11
C GLN A 285 -9.62 5.41 -4.86
N VAL A 286 -9.61 6.55 -4.19
CA VAL A 286 -8.93 6.78 -2.91
C VAL A 286 -9.92 7.33 -1.89
N GLN A 287 -9.87 6.78 -0.69
CA GLN A 287 -10.58 7.31 0.47
C GLN A 287 -9.66 8.31 1.17
N VAL A 288 -10.22 9.48 1.47
CA VAL A 288 -9.57 10.49 2.29
C VAL A 288 -10.45 10.75 3.49
N VAL A 289 -9.90 10.59 4.69
CA VAL A 289 -10.59 10.78 5.96
C VAL A 289 -9.85 11.84 6.76
N MET A 290 -10.49 12.98 6.99
CA MET A 290 -10.01 14.03 7.88
C MET A 290 -10.53 13.76 9.28
N THR A 291 -9.67 13.88 10.29
CA THR A 291 -9.98 13.59 11.70
C THR A 291 -9.85 14.83 12.58
N GLN A 292 -9.18 15.88 12.07
CA GLN A 292 -9.05 17.16 12.73
C GLN A 292 -9.34 18.31 11.74
N HIS A 293 -10.01 19.34 12.22
CA HIS A 293 -10.26 20.61 11.58
C HIS A 293 -9.83 21.73 12.53
N GLN A 294 -8.83 22.53 12.15
CA GLN A 294 -8.22 23.55 13.04
C GLN A 294 -7.84 22.97 14.42
N GLN A 295 -7.20 21.80 14.42
CA GLN A 295 -6.82 21.03 15.62
C GLN A 295 -7.99 20.51 16.49
N GLN A 296 -9.24 20.79 16.13
CA GLN A 296 -10.42 20.24 16.78
C GLN A 296 -10.86 18.94 16.09
N TYR A 297 -11.35 17.97 16.85
CA TYR A 297 -11.82 16.72 16.28
C TYR A 297 -13.02 16.97 15.33
N LEU A 298 -12.86 16.58 14.07
CA LEU A 298 -13.94 16.57 13.08
C LEU A 298 -13.70 15.39 12.15
N LEU A 299 -14.64 14.45 12.13
CA LEU A 299 -14.58 13.33 11.22
C LEU A 299 -15.27 13.68 9.90
N SER A 300 -14.47 13.92 8.86
CA SER A 300 -14.94 14.10 7.49
C SER A 300 -14.37 13.00 6.59
N GLN A 301 -15.14 12.54 5.63
CA GLN A 301 -14.71 11.55 4.66
C GLN A 301 -15.16 11.91 3.24
N ARG A 302 -14.24 11.77 2.30
CA ARG A 302 -14.47 11.91 0.86
C ARG A 302 -13.92 10.68 0.13
N ILE A 303 -14.64 10.22 -0.90
CA ILE A 303 -14.13 9.21 -1.83
C ILE A 303 -13.86 9.91 -3.15
N PHE A 304 -12.59 9.99 -3.52
CA PHE A 304 -12.18 10.57 -4.79
C PHE A 304 -12.05 9.48 -5.83
N THR A 305 -12.55 9.76 -7.04
CA THR A 305 -12.29 8.96 -8.24
C THR A 305 -11.27 9.68 -9.11
N ARG A 306 -10.25 8.96 -9.56
CA ARG A 306 -9.17 9.46 -10.41
C ARG A 306 -9.56 9.35 -11.88
N LYS A 307 -9.36 10.44 -12.63
CA LYS A 307 -9.50 10.49 -14.09
C LYS A 307 -8.32 11.27 -14.66
N GLY A 308 -7.33 10.57 -15.21
CA GLY A 308 -6.06 11.18 -15.62
C GLY A 308 -5.39 11.89 -14.45
N ASN A 309 -5.19 13.20 -14.57
CA ASN A 309 -4.58 14.04 -13.53
C ASN A 309 -5.59 14.65 -12.53
N GLN A 310 -6.87 14.28 -12.61
CA GLN A 310 -7.92 14.84 -11.75
C GLN A 310 -8.34 13.85 -10.67
N LEU A 311 -8.69 14.38 -9.50
CA LEU A 311 -9.46 13.72 -8.45
C LEU A 311 -10.83 14.37 -8.36
N TYR A 312 -11.89 13.55 -8.35
CA TYR A 312 -13.25 14.04 -8.25
C TYR A 312 -14.02 13.35 -7.12
N ALA A 313 -14.64 14.14 -6.24
CA ALA A 313 -15.53 13.68 -5.19
C ALA A 313 -16.90 14.40 -5.29
N PRO A 314 -18.01 13.69 -5.50
CA PRO A 314 -19.34 14.31 -5.58
C PRO A 314 -19.95 14.61 -4.20
N LYS A 315 -19.51 13.87 -3.17
CA LYS A 315 -20.12 13.86 -1.84
C LYS A 315 -19.05 13.89 -0.76
N GLU A 316 -19.47 14.36 0.40
CA GLU A 316 -18.71 14.32 1.64
C GLU A 316 -19.59 13.75 2.74
N GLN A 317 -18.99 12.99 3.65
CA GLN A 317 -19.62 12.55 4.88
C GLN A 317 -18.99 13.28 6.05
N VAL A 318 -19.77 14.04 6.84
CA VAL A 318 -19.32 14.64 8.10
C VAL A 318 -20.05 13.95 9.25
N GLY A 319 -19.28 13.30 10.12
CA GLY A 319 -19.82 12.39 11.14
C GLY A 319 -20.66 11.28 10.50
N ARG A 320 -21.98 11.31 10.72
CA ARG A 320 -22.94 10.33 10.16
C ARG A 320 -23.77 10.88 9.00
N GLN A 321 -23.66 12.17 8.69
CA GLN A 321 -24.45 12.83 7.66
C GLN A 321 -23.65 12.88 6.36
N ILE A 322 -24.33 12.60 5.24
CA ILE A 322 -23.75 12.67 3.90
C ILE A 322 -24.36 13.88 3.21
N TYR A 323 -23.50 14.71 2.62
CA TYR A 323 -23.85 15.91 1.88
C TYR A 323 -23.36 15.78 0.45
N ASP A 324 -24.15 16.30 -0.48
CA ASP A 324 -23.65 16.61 -1.81
C ASP A 324 -22.70 17.81 -1.69
N ILE A 325 -21.50 17.68 -2.26
CA ILE A 325 -20.60 18.83 -2.35
C ILE A 325 -21.20 19.78 -3.40
N SER A 326 -21.27 21.07 -3.06
CA SER A 326 -21.87 22.08 -3.91
C SER A 326 -21.30 22.07 -5.33
N ASN A 327 -22.10 22.55 -6.30
CA ASN A 327 -21.69 22.75 -7.69
C ASN A 327 -21.27 21.47 -8.43
N GLY A 328 -21.87 20.35 -8.06
CA GLY A 328 -21.63 19.07 -8.72
C GLY A 328 -20.36 18.37 -8.27
N GLY A 329 -19.72 18.79 -7.18
CA GLY A 329 -18.60 18.07 -6.56
C GLY A 329 -17.30 18.87 -6.45
N LEU A 330 -16.33 18.28 -5.75
CA LEU A 330 -14.96 18.79 -5.65
C LEU A 330 -14.09 18.11 -6.71
N THR A 331 -13.60 18.89 -7.68
CA THR A 331 -12.58 18.46 -8.64
C THR A 331 -11.24 19.08 -8.29
N LEU A 332 -10.21 18.27 -8.08
CA LEU A 332 -8.84 18.70 -7.80
C LEU A 332 -7.89 18.22 -8.90
N TYR A 333 -6.89 19.02 -9.24
CA TYR A 333 -5.94 18.75 -10.31
C TYR A 333 -4.56 18.49 -9.70
N ARG A 334 -3.93 17.38 -10.09
CA ARG A 334 -2.57 17.05 -9.66
C ARG A 334 -1.63 18.17 -10.08
N THR A 335 -0.88 18.72 -9.14
CA THR A 335 0.17 19.70 -9.43
C THR A 335 1.43 18.98 -9.92
N ALA A 336 2.19 19.62 -10.79
CA ALA A 336 3.53 19.13 -11.11
C ALA A 336 4.39 19.12 -9.82
N PRO A 337 5.25 18.10 -9.62
CA PRO A 337 6.17 18.04 -8.48
C PRO A 337 7.18 19.18 -8.46
#